data_AF-A0A2N1UQK7-F1
#
_entry.id   AF-A0A2N1UQK7-F1
#
_cell.length_a   1.000
_cell.length_b   1.000
_cell.length_c   1.000
_cell.angle_alpha   90.00
_cell.angle_beta   90.00
_cell.angle_gamma   90.00
#
_symmetry.space_group_name_H-M   'P 1'
#
loop_
_entity.id
_entity.type
_entity.pdbx_description
1 polymer ?
#
loop_
_entity_poly.entity_id
_entity_poly.type
_entity_poly.pdbx_seq_one_letter_code
_entity_poly.pdbx_strand_id
1 'polypeptide(L)'
;MKKSMILTVALALCATAAFGQTATKYFVAHQGGYIGEATVTVKRAKVVSASISEWQGPGGWAENNAPDGKSLVDGAVVRVPDPLANTTNADPAIKGYMFYIYNVQNGVGVWSQFTPAKDGFVRPSRQYERDFEGLMGNPIRAAAYAKAAREDTLVNVTIDGLKVIVGKPASQTVHYGNMDKANPAATYMELNASSIGYRYNSAATIAFFMANPTADYTSFTMMKAKVALTEDKGVDAKASVADYTAETDSVFAVADAVTGATYSDFPHYSLELQAAYKMALAEGKVKFKK
;
A
#
# COMPACT_ATOMS: atom_id res chain seq x y z
N MET A 1 2.81 -50.21 13.01
CA MET A 1 1.83 -49.14 12.68
C MET A 1 1.71 -48.03 13.72
N LYS A 2 1.81 -48.27 15.04
CA LYS A 2 1.72 -47.19 16.06
C LYS A 2 2.92 -46.22 16.15
N LYS A 3 4.13 -46.61 15.69
CA LYS A 3 5.34 -45.76 15.75
C LYS A 3 5.42 -44.73 14.61
N SER A 4 4.87 -45.02 13.45
CA SER A 4 4.88 -44.13 12.28
C SER A 4 3.92 -42.95 12.44
N MET A 5 2.83 -43.12 13.18
CA MET A 5 1.80 -42.08 13.39
C MET A 5 2.23 -41.01 14.41
N ILE A 6 3.10 -41.37 15.37
CA ILE A 6 3.66 -40.43 16.36
C ILE A 6 4.71 -39.51 15.71
N LEU A 7 5.48 -40.02 14.74
CA LEU A 7 6.52 -39.25 14.04
C LEU A 7 5.91 -38.19 13.11
N THR A 8 4.78 -38.48 12.45
CA THR A 8 4.09 -37.53 11.57
C THR A 8 3.42 -36.39 12.36
N VAL A 9 2.87 -36.69 13.55
CA VAL A 9 2.30 -35.66 14.45
C VAL A 9 3.42 -34.81 15.07
N ALA A 10 4.57 -35.40 15.41
CA ALA A 10 5.74 -34.66 15.90
C ALA A 10 6.37 -33.74 14.83
N LEU A 11 6.46 -34.17 13.56
CA LEU A 11 6.91 -33.30 12.46
C LEU A 11 5.91 -32.19 12.13
N ALA A 12 4.60 -32.45 12.21
CA ALA A 12 3.57 -31.42 12.02
C ALA A 12 3.57 -30.37 13.16
N LEU A 13 3.91 -30.77 14.39
CA LEU A 13 4.10 -29.85 15.52
C LEU A 13 5.43 -29.08 15.44
N CYS A 14 6.52 -29.70 14.97
CA CYS A 14 7.80 -29.02 14.76
C CYS A 14 7.76 -28.03 13.58
N ALA A 15 6.93 -28.26 12.57
CA ALA A 15 6.69 -27.30 11.48
C ALA A 15 5.96 -26.02 11.93
N THR A 16 5.34 -25.98 13.12
CA THR A 16 4.79 -24.72 13.66
C THR A 16 5.79 -23.92 14.49
N ALA A 17 6.87 -24.54 14.96
CA ALA A 17 7.92 -23.89 15.75
C ALA A 17 9.08 -23.34 14.89
N ALA A 18 9.20 -23.79 13.63
CA ALA A 18 10.27 -23.40 12.72
C ALA A 18 9.93 -22.18 11.84
N PHE A 19 8.65 -21.90 11.61
CA PHE A 19 8.19 -20.79 10.77
C PHE A 19 7.76 -19.63 11.68
N GLY A 20 8.35 -18.46 11.48
CA GLY A 20 7.92 -17.24 12.15
C GLY A 20 6.45 -16.93 11.85
N GLN A 21 5.83 -16.13 12.71
CA GLN A 21 4.43 -15.72 12.57
C GLN A 21 4.45 -14.44 11.74
N THR A 22 3.72 -14.45 10.62
CA THR A 22 3.66 -13.32 9.69
C THR A 22 2.25 -12.78 9.68
N ALA A 23 2.12 -11.47 9.92
CA ALA A 23 0.86 -10.77 9.75
C ALA A 23 1.03 -9.56 8.84
N THR A 24 -0.03 -9.24 8.12
CA THR A 24 -0.12 -8.08 7.23
C THR A 24 -1.25 -7.18 7.69
N LYS A 25 -0.95 -5.92 7.89
CA LYS A 25 -1.93 -4.84 8.13
C LYS A 25 -2.07 -4.04 6.85
N TYR A 26 -3.31 -3.89 6.39
CA TYR A 26 -3.64 -2.99 5.28
C TYR A 26 -4.07 -1.63 5.82
N PHE A 27 -3.68 -0.55 5.14
CA PHE A 27 -3.94 0.82 5.59
C PHE A 27 -4.13 1.77 4.41
N VAL A 28 -4.61 2.96 4.72
CA VAL A 28 -4.73 4.08 3.77
C VAL A 28 -3.63 5.09 4.12
N ALA A 29 -2.89 5.58 3.13
CA ALA A 29 -1.76 6.48 3.29
C ALA A 29 -1.92 7.76 2.47
N HIS A 30 -1.04 8.74 2.73
CA HIS A 30 -1.00 10.04 2.03
C HIS A 30 -2.38 10.70 1.94
N GLN A 31 -3.01 10.91 3.10
CA GLN A 31 -4.31 11.58 3.23
C GLN A 31 -5.47 10.87 2.51
N GLY A 32 -5.30 9.62 2.08
CA GLY A 32 -6.35 8.89 1.36
C GLY A 32 -5.95 8.36 -0.01
N GLY A 33 -4.94 8.98 -0.62
CA GLY A 33 -4.62 8.72 -2.03
C GLY A 33 -3.91 7.39 -2.31
N TYR A 34 -3.51 6.62 -1.28
CA TYR A 34 -2.70 5.42 -1.43
C TYR A 34 -3.20 4.31 -0.51
N ILE A 35 -3.08 3.07 -0.99
CA ILE A 35 -3.36 1.87 -0.22
C ILE A 35 -2.03 1.18 0.10
N GLY A 36 -1.79 0.96 1.39
CA GLY A 36 -0.56 0.38 1.90
C GLY A 36 -0.75 -1.02 2.50
N GLU A 37 0.34 -1.77 2.54
CA GLU A 37 0.48 -2.99 3.34
C GLU A 37 1.73 -2.88 4.21
N ALA A 38 1.60 -3.24 5.48
CA ALA A 38 2.69 -3.39 6.42
C ALA A 38 2.74 -4.87 6.82
N THR A 39 3.82 -5.56 6.48
CA THR A 39 3.98 -6.99 6.79
C THR A 39 5.12 -7.18 7.76
N VAL A 40 4.87 -7.91 8.85
CA VAL A 40 5.87 -8.21 9.88
C VAL A 40 5.90 -9.70 10.15
N THR A 41 7.11 -10.27 10.16
CA THR A 41 7.35 -11.65 10.61
C THR A 41 8.09 -11.63 11.93
N VAL A 42 7.59 -12.40 12.91
CA VAL A 42 8.18 -12.52 14.25
C VAL A 42 8.61 -13.95 14.55
N LYS A 43 9.69 -14.11 15.30
CA LYS A 43 10.11 -15.38 15.92
C LYS A 43 10.38 -15.14 17.39
N ARG A 44 9.58 -15.75 18.28
CA ARG A 44 9.69 -15.55 19.74
C ARG A 44 9.71 -14.05 20.12
N ALA A 45 8.77 -13.29 19.56
CA ALA A 45 8.63 -11.84 19.69
C ALA A 45 9.73 -10.95 19.07
N LYS A 46 10.83 -11.52 18.57
CA LYS A 46 11.81 -10.78 17.77
C LYS A 46 11.31 -10.60 16.34
N VAL A 47 11.36 -9.38 15.80
CA VAL A 47 11.11 -9.14 14.37
C VAL A 47 12.26 -9.72 13.54
N VAL A 48 11.94 -10.59 12.58
CA VAL A 48 12.93 -11.19 11.66
C VAL A 48 12.84 -10.61 10.26
N SER A 49 11.69 -10.07 9.87
CA SER A 49 11.51 -9.30 8.65
C SER A 49 10.37 -8.31 8.82
N ALA A 50 10.47 -7.18 8.14
CA ALA A 50 9.42 -6.19 8.00
C ALA A 50 9.45 -5.62 6.58
N SER A 51 8.28 -5.30 6.03
CA SER A 51 8.17 -4.65 4.72
C SER A 51 6.98 -3.71 4.67
N ILE A 52 7.10 -2.68 3.82
CA ILE A 52 6.03 -1.74 3.49
C ILE A 52 5.92 -1.68 1.96
N SER A 53 4.71 -1.88 1.45
CA SER A 53 4.39 -1.61 0.04
C SER A 53 3.22 -0.64 -0.02
N GLU A 54 3.15 0.17 -1.07
CA GLU A 54 2.02 1.07 -1.29
C GLU A 54 1.72 1.22 -2.76
N TRP A 55 0.45 1.49 -3.05
CA TRP A 55 -0.05 1.69 -4.39
C TRP A 55 -0.99 2.89 -4.40
N GLN A 56 -0.83 3.75 -5.40
CA GLN A 56 -1.75 4.87 -5.62
C GLN A 56 -3.17 4.35 -5.83
N GLY A 57 -4.16 5.11 -5.37
CA GLY A 57 -5.57 4.92 -5.68
C GLY A 57 -5.89 5.20 -7.15
N PRO A 58 -7.19 5.23 -7.53
CA PRO A 58 -7.66 5.40 -8.91
C PRO A 58 -6.96 6.48 -9.74
N GLY A 59 -6.68 7.65 -9.15
CA GLY A 59 -6.04 8.76 -9.86
C GLY A 59 -4.61 8.47 -10.34
N GLY A 60 -3.94 7.49 -9.74
CA GLY A 60 -2.58 7.10 -10.11
C GLY A 60 -2.48 6.17 -11.31
N TRP A 61 -3.59 5.78 -11.92
CA TRP A 61 -3.58 4.85 -13.05
C TRP A 61 -4.77 4.96 -13.99
N ALA A 62 -5.73 5.81 -13.67
CA ALA A 62 -6.76 6.16 -14.62
C ALA A 62 -6.12 6.66 -15.92
N GLU A 63 -6.63 6.15 -17.04
CA GLU A 63 -6.18 6.59 -18.35
C GLU A 63 -6.66 8.02 -18.59
N ASN A 64 -5.75 8.89 -19.05
CA ASN A 64 -6.10 10.24 -19.46
C ASN A 64 -7.13 10.16 -20.58
N ASN A 65 -8.27 10.83 -20.38
CA ASN A 65 -9.41 10.84 -21.29
C ASN A 65 -9.67 12.22 -21.90
N ALA A 66 -8.83 13.22 -21.60
CA ALA A 66 -8.88 14.50 -22.27
C ALA A 66 -8.30 14.43 -23.70
N PRO A 67 -8.73 15.32 -24.62
CA PRO A 67 -8.17 15.39 -25.98
C PRO A 67 -6.66 15.63 -26.05
N ASP A 68 -6.05 16.18 -25.00
CA ASP A 68 -4.61 16.43 -24.91
C ASP A 68 -3.79 15.15 -24.62
N GLY A 69 -4.44 14.05 -24.26
CA GLY A 69 -3.82 12.78 -23.84
C GLY A 69 -3.05 12.87 -22.52
N LYS A 70 -3.16 13.98 -21.78
CA LYS A 70 -2.36 14.32 -20.60
C LYS A 70 -3.20 14.56 -19.35
N SER A 71 -4.49 14.84 -19.52
CA SER A 71 -5.37 15.21 -18.43
C SER A 71 -6.49 14.18 -18.21
N LEU A 72 -6.86 14.02 -16.95
CA LEU A 72 -8.08 13.31 -16.56
C LEU A 72 -9.23 14.31 -16.46
N VAL A 73 -10.33 14.04 -17.17
CA VAL A 73 -11.56 14.84 -17.18
C VAL A 73 -12.75 14.04 -16.68
N ASP A 74 -13.82 14.75 -16.30
CA ASP A 74 -15.05 14.18 -15.75
C ASP A 74 -15.54 12.97 -16.54
N GLY A 75 -15.95 11.92 -15.83
CA GLY A 75 -16.50 10.70 -16.41
C GLY A 75 -15.50 9.57 -16.66
N ALA A 76 -14.21 9.72 -16.36
CA ALA A 76 -13.27 8.61 -16.39
C ALA A 76 -13.69 7.52 -15.39
N VAL A 77 -13.69 6.26 -15.79
CA VAL A 77 -14.11 5.15 -14.91
C VAL A 77 -13.01 4.12 -14.75
N VAL A 78 -12.81 3.73 -13.50
CA VAL A 78 -11.94 2.62 -13.14
C VAL A 78 -12.73 1.49 -12.50
N ARG A 79 -12.21 0.27 -12.62
CA ARG A 79 -12.75 -0.91 -11.94
C ARG A 79 -11.75 -1.43 -10.90
N VAL A 80 -12.24 -1.61 -9.69
CA VAL A 80 -11.45 -2.03 -8.53
C VAL A 80 -12.02 -3.33 -7.97
N PRO A 81 -11.19 -4.36 -7.74
CA PRO A 81 -11.63 -5.59 -7.06
C PRO A 81 -12.20 -5.28 -5.68
N ASP A 82 -13.41 -5.77 -5.43
CA ASP A 82 -14.09 -5.66 -4.14
C ASP A 82 -14.92 -6.94 -3.93
N PRO A 83 -14.41 -7.91 -3.14
CA PRO A 83 -15.10 -9.18 -2.89
C PRO A 83 -16.52 -9.04 -2.30
N LEU A 84 -16.87 -7.85 -1.80
CA LEU A 84 -18.16 -7.55 -1.19
C LEU A 84 -19.09 -6.75 -2.13
N ALA A 85 -18.60 -6.32 -3.30
CA ALA A 85 -19.37 -5.54 -4.25
C ALA A 85 -20.09 -6.42 -5.27
N ASN A 86 -21.33 -6.04 -5.60
CA ASN A 86 -22.10 -6.59 -6.72
C ASN A 86 -22.17 -8.13 -6.74
N THR A 87 -22.19 -8.78 -5.58
CA THR A 87 -22.02 -10.24 -5.44
C THR A 87 -23.12 -11.08 -6.09
N THR A 88 -24.29 -10.48 -6.31
CA THR A 88 -25.45 -11.10 -6.96
C THR A 88 -25.54 -10.83 -8.47
N ASN A 89 -24.66 -10.00 -9.04
CA ASN A 89 -24.68 -9.70 -10.47
C ASN A 89 -24.26 -10.94 -11.28
N ALA A 90 -24.91 -11.18 -12.43
CA ALA A 90 -24.60 -12.32 -13.29
C ALA A 90 -23.36 -12.08 -14.16
N ASP A 91 -23.04 -10.83 -14.49
CA ASP A 91 -21.89 -10.47 -15.30
C ASP A 91 -20.60 -10.55 -14.46
N PRO A 92 -19.64 -11.43 -14.81
CA PRO A 92 -18.36 -11.52 -14.10
C PRO A 92 -17.50 -10.26 -14.21
N ALA A 93 -17.77 -9.37 -15.18
CA ALA A 93 -17.10 -8.08 -15.28
C ALA A 93 -17.57 -7.07 -14.22
N ILE A 94 -18.76 -7.30 -13.63
CA ILE A 94 -19.39 -6.46 -12.59
C ILE A 94 -19.31 -7.13 -11.21
N LYS A 95 -19.54 -8.45 -11.15
CA LYS A 95 -19.55 -9.21 -9.89
C LYS A 95 -18.20 -9.21 -9.21
N GLY A 96 -18.15 -8.84 -7.93
CA GLY A 96 -16.91 -8.78 -7.16
C GLY A 96 -16.04 -7.57 -7.49
N TYR A 97 -16.61 -6.56 -8.14
CA TYR A 97 -15.93 -5.32 -8.49
C TYR A 97 -16.72 -4.10 -8.04
N MET A 98 -16.01 -3.13 -7.51
CA MET A 98 -16.48 -1.77 -7.34
C MET A 98 -16.01 -0.92 -8.52
N PHE A 99 -16.81 0.05 -8.93
CA PHE A 99 -16.43 1.00 -9.96
C PHE A 99 -16.34 2.39 -9.34
N TYR A 100 -15.39 3.18 -9.82
CA TYR A 100 -15.23 4.57 -9.41
C TYR A 100 -15.20 5.44 -10.65
N ILE A 101 -15.96 6.53 -10.59
CA ILE A 101 -16.03 7.53 -11.65
C ILE A 101 -15.39 8.82 -11.14
N TYR A 102 -14.53 9.40 -11.95
CA TYR A 102 -13.94 10.69 -11.69
C TYR A 102 -14.99 11.77 -11.92
N ASN A 103 -15.40 12.43 -10.84
CA ASN A 103 -16.38 13.50 -10.85
C ASN A 103 -15.67 14.84 -10.65
N VAL A 104 -15.82 15.76 -11.59
CA VAL A 104 -15.31 17.13 -11.44
C VAL A 104 -16.46 18.04 -11.02
N GLN A 105 -16.44 18.49 -9.77
CA GLN A 105 -17.37 19.49 -9.26
C GLN A 105 -16.64 20.78 -8.90
N ASN A 106 -17.05 21.91 -9.50
CA ASN A 106 -16.45 23.22 -9.26
C ASN A 106 -14.92 23.26 -9.49
N GLY A 107 -14.42 22.45 -10.43
CA GLY A 107 -12.98 22.33 -10.72
C GLY A 107 -12.21 21.39 -9.78
N VAL A 108 -12.86 20.76 -8.81
CA VAL A 108 -12.26 19.75 -7.92
C VAL A 108 -12.69 18.36 -8.35
N GLY A 109 -11.71 17.48 -8.58
CA GLY A 109 -11.94 16.09 -8.96
C GLY A 109 -12.00 15.14 -7.77
N VAL A 110 -13.00 14.27 -7.72
CA VAL A 110 -13.16 13.23 -6.70
C VAL A 110 -13.49 11.89 -7.34
N TRP A 111 -12.93 10.81 -6.81
CA TRP A 111 -13.24 9.44 -7.22
C TRP A 111 -14.41 8.89 -6.41
N SER A 112 -15.61 9.05 -6.94
CA SER A 112 -16.83 8.57 -6.27
C SER A 112 -17.23 7.19 -6.78
N GLN A 113 -17.92 6.41 -5.95
CA GLN A 113 -18.51 5.14 -6.36
C GLN A 113 -19.34 5.31 -7.64
N PHE A 114 -19.33 4.35 -8.55
CA PHE A 114 -20.21 4.29 -9.71
C PHE A 114 -20.95 2.95 -9.68
N THR A 115 -22.26 2.97 -9.49
CA THR A 115 -22.99 1.75 -9.09
C THR A 115 -23.86 1.25 -10.23
N PRO A 116 -23.84 -0.06 -10.55
CA PRO A 116 -24.78 -0.63 -11.50
C PRO A 116 -26.21 -0.57 -10.92
N ALA A 117 -27.13 0.05 -11.66
CA ALA A 117 -28.57 0.04 -11.39
C ALA A 117 -29.31 -0.80 -12.43
N LYS A 118 -30.66 -0.74 -12.46
CA LYS A 118 -31.48 -1.55 -13.38
C LYS A 118 -31.18 -1.29 -14.86
N ASP A 119 -31.05 -0.01 -15.23
CA ASP A 119 -30.98 0.42 -16.63
C ASP A 119 -29.59 0.93 -17.05
N GLY A 120 -28.62 0.90 -16.13
CA GLY A 120 -27.27 1.38 -16.37
C GLY A 120 -26.55 1.75 -15.09
N PHE A 121 -25.31 2.21 -15.21
CA PHE A 121 -24.58 2.72 -14.06
C PHE A 121 -25.03 4.13 -13.68
N VAL A 122 -25.10 4.39 -12.37
CA VAL A 122 -25.54 5.66 -11.82
C VAL A 122 -24.45 6.28 -10.96
N ARG A 123 -24.26 7.60 -11.13
CA ARG A 123 -23.46 8.42 -10.22
C ARG A 123 -24.22 8.57 -8.89
N PRO A 124 -23.54 8.52 -7.75
CA PRO A 124 -24.16 8.69 -6.45
C PRO A 124 -24.66 10.14 -6.33
N SER A 125 -25.87 10.30 -5.82
CA SER A 125 -26.45 11.62 -5.56
C SER A 125 -25.77 12.35 -4.40
N ARG A 126 -25.05 11.63 -3.54
CA ARG A 126 -24.21 12.16 -2.45
C ARG A 126 -22.77 11.73 -2.66
N GLN A 127 -21.90 12.68 -2.96
CA GLN A 127 -20.52 12.41 -3.36
C GLN A 127 -19.64 11.90 -2.22
N TYR A 128 -19.86 12.37 -0.99
CA TYR A 128 -18.94 12.18 0.16
C TYR A 128 -19.17 10.91 0.97
N GLU A 129 -20.27 10.18 0.77
CA GLU A 129 -20.61 9.06 1.67
C GLU A 129 -19.83 7.77 1.32
N ARG A 130 -19.14 7.71 0.16
CA ARG A 130 -18.51 6.48 -0.38
C ARG A 130 -17.29 6.72 -1.26
N ASP A 131 -16.42 7.62 -0.84
CA ASP A 131 -15.15 7.83 -1.51
C ASP A 131 -14.27 6.57 -1.39
N PHE A 132 -13.46 6.34 -2.43
CA PHE A 132 -12.55 5.19 -2.52
C PHE A 132 -11.78 4.95 -1.20
N GLU A 133 -11.27 6.02 -0.62
CA GLU A 133 -10.44 6.03 0.58
C GLU A 133 -11.19 5.49 1.81
N GLY A 134 -12.43 5.93 2.01
CA GLY A 134 -13.29 5.44 3.10
C GLY A 134 -13.62 3.95 2.97
N LEU A 135 -13.80 3.46 1.74
CA LEU A 135 -14.06 2.04 1.50
C LEU A 135 -12.82 1.17 1.69
N MET A 136 -11.63 1.71 1.43
CA MET A 136 -10.37 1.02 1.64
C MET A 136 -9.93 0.98 3.12
N GLY A 137 -10.68 1.63 4.02
CA GLY A 137 -10.59 1.34 5.46
C GLY A 137 -11.01 -0.09 5.82
N ASN A 138 -11.75 -0.80 4.95
CA ASN A 138 -12.09 -2.20 5.13
C ASN A 138 -10.92 -3.11 4.71
N PRO A 139 -10.36 -3.95 5.60
CA PRO A 139 -9.18 -4.76 5.31
C PRO A 139 -9.41 -5.82 4.21
N ILE A 140 -10.63 -6.32 4.01
CA ILE A 140 -10.94 -7.27 2.93
C ILE A 140 -10.82 -6.58 1.57
N ARG A 141 -11.30 -5.33 1.47
CA ARG A 141 -11.24 -4.53 0.25
C ARG A 141 -9.82 -4.07 -0.05
N ALA A 142 -9.12 -3.55 0.96
CA ALA A 142 -7.73 -3.14 0.83
C ALA A 142 -6.81 -4.31 0.46
N ALA A 143 -7.05 -5.51 1.01
CA ALA A 143 -6.30 -6.71 0.62
C ALA A 143 -6.51 -7.09 -0.85
N ALA A 144 -7.77 -7.04 -1.33
CA ALA A 144 -8.09 -7.31 -2.73
C ALA A 144 -7.45 -6.28 -3.67
N TYR A 145 -7.48 -5.00 -3.28
CA TYR A 145 -6.80 -3.92 -4.00
C TYR A 145 -5.29 -4.14 -4.07
N ALA A 146 -4.63 -4.32 -2.92
CA ALA A 146 -3.19 -4.53 -2.81
C ALA A 146 -2.72 -5.76 -3.60
N LYS A 147 -3.51 -6.85 -3.59
CA LYS A 147 -3.25 -8.03 -4.42
C LYS A 147 -3.30 -7.67 -5.90
N ALA A 148 -4.38 -7.05 -6.35
CA ALA A 148 -4.56 -6.70 -7.75
C ALA A 148 -3.53 -5.68 -8.26
N ALA A 149 -3.11 -4.78 -7.38
CA ALA A 149 -2.05 -3.82 -7.63
C ALA A 149 -0.69 -4.51 -7.84
N ARG A 150 -0.32 -5.41 -6.93
CA ARG A 150 0.92 -6.20 -7.01
C ARG A 150 0.97 -7.10 -8.22
N GLU A 151 -0.17 -7.67 -8.61
CA GLU A 151 -0.29 -8.59 -9.74
C GLU A 151 -0.57 -7.87 -11.08
N ASP A 152 -0.61 -6.53 -11.09
CA ASP A 152 -0.90 -5.71 -12.27
C ASP A 152 -2.22 -6.07 -12.98
N THR A 153 -3.29 -6.19 -12.20
CA THR A 153 -4.64 -6.55 -12.69
C THR A 153 -5.68 -5.45 -12.49
N LEU A 154 -5.27 -4.26 -12.02
CA LEU A 154 -6.12 -3.08 -12.08
C LEU A 154 -6.28 -2.64 -13.54
N VAL A 155 -7.49 -2.24 -13.93
CA VAL A 155 -7.83 -1.96 -15.33
C VAL A 155 -8.75 -0.75 -15.45
N ASN A 156 -8.52 0.05 -16.49
CA ASN A 156 -9.49 1.06 -16.92
C ASN A 156 -10.70 0.38 -17.54
N VAL A 157 -11.86 1.01 -17.46
CA VAL A 157 -13.08 0.50 -18.09
C VAL A 157 -13.88 1.59 -18.76
N THR A 158 -14.56 1.23 -19.83
CA THR A 158 -15.64 2.02 -20.42
C THR A 158 -16.96 1.34 -20.12
N ILE A 159 -18.02 2.12 -19.89
CA ILE A 159 -19.36 1.61 -19.58
C ILE A 159 -20.34 2.06 -20.64
N ASP A 160 -21.07 1.11 -21.22
CA ASP A 160 -22.15 1.31 -22.19
C ASP A 160 -23.43 0.62 -21.68
N GLY A 161 -24.34 1.40 -21.09
CA GLY A 161 -25.48 0.86 -20.34
C GLY A 161 -25.03 0.01 -19.15
N LEU A 162 -25.23 -1.30 -19.23
CA LEU A 162 -24.73 -2.29 -18.26
C LEU A 162 -23.50 -3.08 -18.74
N LYS A 163 -23.02 -2.80 -19.95
CA LYS A 163 -21.86 -3.49 -20.50
C LYS A 163 -20.59 -2.81 -20.00
N VAL A 164 -19.76 -3.56 -19.30
CA VAL A 164 -18.41 -3.14 -18.89
C VAL A 164 -17.42 -3.60 -19.95
N ILE A 165 -16.70 -2.65 -20.54
CA ILE A 165 -15.65 -2.90 -21.52
C ILE A 165 -14.31 -2.70 -20.83
N VAL A 166 -13.54 -3.78 -20.67
CA VAL A 166 -12.21 -3.74 -20.05
C VAL A 166 -11.21 -3.12 -21.01
N GLY A 167 -10.52 -2.08 -20.56
CA GLY A 167 -9.46 -1.40 -21.27
C GLY A 167 -8.07 -1.90 -20.88
N LYS A 168 -7.09 -1.01 -20.92
CA LYS A 168 -5.68 -1.31 -20.61
C LYS A 168 -5.48 -1.65 -19.13
N PRO A 169 -4.56 -2.58 -18.81
CA PRO A 169 -4.09 -2.74 -17.44
C PRO A 169 -3.37 -1.48 -16.99
N ALA A 170 -3.37 -1.27 -15.68
CA ALA A 170 -2.87 -0.06 -15.07
C ALA A 170 -1.40 0.20 -15.45
N SER A 171 -0.54 -0.83 -15.54
CA SER A 171 0.87 -0.69 -16.00
C SER A 171 1.05 -0.06 -17.39
N GLN A 172 0.01 -0.03 -18.22
CA GLN A 172 0.04 0.46 -19.60
C GLN A 172 -0.66 1.82 -19.78
N THR A 173 -1.00 2.49 -18.68
CA THR A 173 -1.80 3.71 -18.72
C THR A 173 -0.87 4.93 -18.75
N VAL A 174 -0.77 5.63 -17.64
CA VAL A 174 -0.01 6.88 -17.53
C VAL A 174 0.96 6.80 -16.36
N HIS A 175 0.60 6.06 -15.30
CA HIS A 175 1.28 6.19 -14.01
C HIS A 175 1.36 4.91 -13.15
N TYR A 176 0.75 3.80 -13.54
CA TYR A 176 0.85 2.61 -12.70
C TYR A 176 2.15 1.85 -12.95
N GLY A 177 2.73 1.33 -11.88
CA GLY A 177 3.34 0.01 -11.96
C GLY A 177 4.85 -0.07 -12.18
N ASN A 178 5.58 1.01 -12.43
CA ASN A 178 7.00 1.04 -12.03
C ASN A 178 7.13 1.54 -10.58
N MET A 179 6.22 1.10 -9.71
CA MET A 179 6.30 1.27 -8.24
C MET A 179 6.63 -0.05 -7.55
N ASP A 180 7.27 -0.99 -8.26
CA ASP A 180 8.05 -2.00 -7.56
C ASP A 180 9.17 -1.27 -6.82
N LYS A 181 8.95 -1.02 -5.52
CA LYS A 181 9.90 -0.35 -4.62
C LYS A 181 11.19 -1.18 -4.45
N ALA A 182 11.20 -2.45 -4.85
CA ALA A 182 12.38 -3.31 -4.95
C ALA A 182 13.00 -3.30 -6.36
N ASN A 183 12.33 -2.77 -7.38
CA ASN A 183 12.90 -2.59 -8.72
C ASN A 183 13.82 -1.36 -8.73
N PRO A 184 15.13 -1.51 -8.87
CA PRO A 184 16.07 -0.39 -8.85
C PRO A 184 15.94 0.52 -10.10
N ALA A 185 15.21 0.10 -11.14
CA ALA A 185 14.96 0.89 -12.35
C ALA A 185 13.73 1.82 -12.24
N ALA A 186 12.95 1.72 -11.16
CA ALA A 186 11.78 2.54 -10.96
C ALA A 186 12.16 3.95 -10.47
N THR A 187 11.77 4.99 -11.21
CA THR A 187 12.02 6.38 -10.81
C THR A 187 11.05 6.77 -9.70
N TYR A 188 11.52 6.75 -8.46
CA TYR A 188 10.88 7.46 -7.34
C TYR A 188 11.62 8.78 -7.12
N MET A 189 11.09 9.70 -6.32
CA MET A 189 11.71 10.99 -5.96
C MET A 189 13.25 10.90 -5.91
N GLU A 190 13.90 11.61 -6.83
CA GLU A 190 15.36 11.66 -6.92
C GLU A 190 15.94 12.31 -5.65
N LEU A 191 17.13 11.86 -5.25
CA LEU A 191 17.90 12.55 -4.23
C LEU A 191 18.17 13.97 -4.72
N ASN A 192 17.89 14.95 -3.88
CA ASN A 192 18.23 16.34 -4.15
C ASN A 192 18.62 17.06 -2.87
N ALA A 193 19.12 18.28 -3.01
CA ALA A 193 19.59 19.11 -1.91
C ALA A 193 18.56 19.36 -0.79
N SER A 194 17.28 19.01 -0.97
CA SER A 194 16.22 19.22 0.01
C SER A 194 15.45 17.95 0.38
N SER A 195 15.84 16.76 -0.13
CA SER A 195 15.15 15.52 0.21
C SER A 195 16.02 14.28 0.06
N ILE A 196 15.91 13.40 1.04
CA ILE A 196 16.34 12.02 0.93
C ILE A 196 15.26 11.26 0.15
N GLY A 197 15.65 10.54 -0.89
CA GLY A 197 14.73 9.76 -1.72
C GLY A 197 13.91 8.79 -0.87
N TYR A 198 12.65 8.61 -1.22
CA TYR A 198 11.69 7.83 -0.43
C TYR A 198 12.17 6.41 -0.07
N ARG A 199 12.89 5.75 -0.97
CA ARG A 199 13.39 4.38 -0.74
C ARG A 199 14.36 4.31 0.44
N TYR A 200 15.27 5.28 0.56
CA TYR A 200 16.18 5.39 1.70
C TYR A 200 15.42 5.67 3.00
N ASN A 201 14.40 6.52 2.94
CA ASN A 201 13.53 6.77 4.09
C ASN A 201 12.76 5.52 4.53
N SER A 202 12.23 4.74 3.59
CA SER A 202 11.57 3.46 3.87
C SER A 202 12.55 2.45 4.50
N ALA A 203 13.76 2.35 3.96
CA ALA A 203 14.81 1.48 4.49
C ALA A 203 15.20 1.86 5.93
N ALA A 204 15.42 3.15 6.21
CA ALA A 204 15.72 3.65 7.55
C ALA A 204 14.56 3.38 8.53
N THR A 205 13.31 3.63 8.09
CA THR A 205 12.10 3.35 8.88
C THR A 205 12.01 1.87 9.27
N ILE A 206 12.17 0.97 8.29
CA ILE A 206 12.13 -0.49 8.51
C ILE A 206 13.26 -0.93 9.44
N ALA A 207 14.48 -0.46 9.21
CA ALA A 207 15.63 -0.81 10.04
C ALA A 207 15.44 -0.38 11.50
N PHE A 208 15.00 0.86 11.73
CA PHE A 208 14.71 1.36 13.06
C PHE A 208 13.58 0.59 13.73
N PHE A 209 12.52 0.26 12.99
CA PHE A 209 11.41 -0.53 13.48
C PHE A 209 11.83 -1.95 13.91
N MET A 210 12.58 -2.66 13.06
CA MET A 210 13.04 -4.01 13.36
C MET A 210 13.90 -4.07 14.63
N ALA A 211 14.68 -3.01 14.90
CA ALA A 211 15.46 -2.88 16.12
C ALA A 211 14.61 -2.50 17.34
N ASN A 212 13.51 -1.77 17.15
CA ASN A 212 12.74 -1.16 18.24
C ASN A 212 11.20 -1.41 18.12
N PRO A 213 10.72 -2.64 17.91
CA PRO A 213 9.32 -2.90 17.52
C PRO A 213 8.28 -2.48 18.58
N THR A 214 8.71 -2.26 19.82
CA THR A 214 7.87 -1.85 20.95
C THR A 214 8.07 -0.38 21.35
N ALA A 215 8.81 0.42 20.58
CA ALA A 215 8.97 1.84 20.86
C ALA A 215 7.62 2.58 20.81
N ASP A 216 7.52 3.68 21.55
CA ASP A 216 6.37 4.56 21.48
C ASP A 216 6.48 5.50 20.27
N TYR A 217 6.07 5.01 19.11
CA TYR A 217 6.08 5.79 17.88
C TYR A 217 5.14 7.01 17.90
N THR A 218 4.28 7.14 18.91
CA THR A 218 3.45 8.34 19.09
C THR A 218 4.20 9.47 19.77
N SER A 219 5.29 9.17 20.50
CA SER A 219 6.16 10.14 21.17
C SER A 219 7.26 10.69 20.25
N PHE A 220 7.09 10.60 18.94
CA PHE A 220 8.11 11.04 18.00
C PHE A 220 8.36 12.54 18.14
N THR A 221 9.60 12.95 17.96
CA THR A 221 9.97 14.34 17.77
C THR A 221 10.74 14.48 16.46
N MET A 222 10.83 15.70 15.95
CA MET A 222 11.76 16.03 14.88
C MET A 222 12.89 16.85 15.46
N MET A 223 14.12 16.52 15.08
CA MET A 223 15.29 17.30 15.44
C MET A 223 16.15 17.58 14.22
N LYS A 224 16.85 18.71 14.22
CA LYS A 224 17.88 18.99 13.22
C LYS A 224 19.14 18.20 13.58
N ALA A 225 19.62 17.39 12.64
CA ALA A 225 20.83 16.59 12.81
C ALA A 225 21.70 16.66 11.55
N LYS A 226 23.02 16.56 11.75
CA LYS A 226 23.95 16.32 10.65
C LYS A 226 23.74 14.90 10.13
N VAL A 227 23.54 14.75 8.83
CA VAL A 227 23.31 13.45 8.20
C VAL A 227 24.54 13.06 7.40
N ALA A 228 25.04 11.85 7.62
CA ALA A 228 26.02 11.24 6.76
C ALA A 228 25.29 10.29 5.80
N LEU A 229 25.44 10.51 4.50
CA LEU A 229 24.80 9.70 3.49
C LEU A 229 25.80 8.71 2.87
N THR A 230 25.29 7.54 2.51
CA THR A 230 26.04 6.53 1.76
C THR A 230 25.17 6.07 0.60
N GLU A 231 25.72 6.11 -0.60
CA GLU A 231 25.05 5.57 -1.79
C GLU A 231 24.87 4.05 -1.66
N ASP A 232 23.65 3.59 -1.89
CA ASP A 232 23.31 2.19 -2.07
C ASP A 232 22.64 2.01 -3.45
N LYS A 233 23.41 1.53 -4.42
CA LYS A 233 22.94 1.24 -5.78
C LYS A 233 21.96 0.06 -5.84
N GLY A 234 21.89 -0.75 -4.79
CA GLY A 234 20.85 -1.78 -4.60
C GLY A 234 19.50 -1.17 -4.19
N VAL A 235 19.50 0.00 -3.54
CA VAL A 235 18.30 0.74 -3.17
C VAL A 235 17.84 1.66 -4.31
N ASP A 236 18.77 2.39 -4.91
CA ASP A 236 18.51 3.31 -6.03
C ASP A 236 19.68 3.30 -7.03
N ALA A 237 19.43 2.81 -8.24
CA ALA A 237 20.46 2.72 -9.29
C ALA A 237 21.05 4.08 -9.68
N LYS A 238 20.29 5.17 -9.51
CA LYS A 238 20.71 6.53 -9.84
C LYS A 238 21.29 7.29 -8.65
N ALA A 239 21.40 6.67 -7.46
CA ALA A 239 21.81 7.37 -6.24
C ALA A 239 23.14 8.13 -6.41
N SER A 240 23.17 9.39 -6.01
CA SER A 240 24.35 10.24 -5.98
C SER A 240 24.30 11.05 -4.69
N VAL A 241 25.19 10.76 -3.73
CA VAL A 241 25.30 11.52 -2.48
C VAL A 241 25.71 12.96 -2.77
N ALA A 242 26.46 13.19 -3.85
CA ALA A 242 26.86 14.54 -4.27
C ALA A 242 25.66 15.44 -4.59
N ASP A 243 24.51 14.87 -4.96
CA ASP A 243 23.29 15.62 -5.27
C ASP A 243 22.59 16.13 -3.99
N TYR A 244 22.97 15.57 -2.83
CA TYR A 244 22.49 15.99 -1.53
C TYR A 244 23.53 16.90 -0.85
N THR A 245 23.23 18.19 -0.81
CA THR A 245 24.16 19.22 -0.31
C THR A 245 23.74 19.83 1.03
N ALA A 246 22.65 19.35 1.64
CA ALA A 246 22.21 19.87 2.93
C ALA A 246 23.16 19.46 4.05
N GLU A 247 23.62 20.44 4.82
CA GLU A 247 24.50 20.21 5.98
C GLU A 247 23.78 19.51 7.14
N THR A 248 22.48 19.77 7.29
CA THR A 248 21.61 19.17 8.30
C THR A 248 20.24 18.87 7.72
N ASP A 249 19.57 17.85 8.25
CA ASP A 249 18.18 17.53 7.92
C ASP A 249 17.32 17.43 9.18
N SER A 250 16.01 17.53 8.99
CA SER A 250 15.02 17.17 10.00
C SER A 250 14.91 15.65 10.05
N VAL A 251 15.39 15.04 11.12
CA VAL A 251 15.33 13.59 11.33
C VAL A 251 14.33 13.28 12.44
N PHE A 252 13.57 12.21 12.28
CA PHE A 252 12.72 11.71 13.36
C PHE A 252 13.56 11.11 14.48
N ALA A 253 13.13 11.35 15.71
CA ALA A 253 13.62 10.70 16.91
C ALA A 253 12.45 10.11 17.68
N VAL A 254 12.65 8.94 18.28
CA VAL A 254 11.67 8.30 19.17
C VAL A 254 12.37 7.99 20.48
N ALA A 255 11.80 8.50 21.57
CA ALA A 255 12.53 8.68 22.84
C ALA A 255 13.84 9.46 22.58
N ASP A 256 15.00 8.81 22.73
CA ASP A 256 16.32 9.42 22.50
C ASP A 256 17.06 8.85 21.28
N ALA A 257 16.42 7.97 20.50
CA ALA A 257 17.06 7.30 19.38
C ALA A 257 16.70 7.99 18.06
N VAL A 258 17.73 8.42 17.33
CA VAL A 258 17.62 8.97 15.98
C VAL A 258 17.28 7.84 15.00
N THR A 259 16.22 8.02 14.21
CA THR A 259 15.67 6.95 13.38
C THR A 259 16.38 6.84 12.03
N GLY A 260 17.05 7.91 11.60
CA GLY A 260 17.61 8.05 10.26
C GLY A 260 16.58 8.35 9.18
N ALA A 261 15.28 8.33 9.49
CA ALA A 261 14.22 8.72 8.57
C ALA A 261 14.01 10.24 8.65
N THR A 262 13.83 10.86 7.48
CA THR A 262 13.65 12.32 7.29
C THR A 262 12.29 12.69 6.69
N TYR A 263 11.47 11.69 6.33
CA TYR A 263 10.22 11.90 5.60
C TYR A 263 8.97 11.82 6.48
N SER A 264 7.97 12.66 6.18
CA SER A 264 6.81 12.96 7.03
C SER A 264 5.98 11.75 7.47
N ASP A 265 5.92 10.68 6.67
CA ASP A 265 5.10 9.51 6.99
C ASP A 265 5.78 8.49 7.91
N PHE A 266 7.00 8.75 8.38
CA PHE A 266 7.70 7.87 9.33
C PHE A 266 6.83 7.45 10.52
N PRO A 267 6.13 8.36 11.24
CA PRO A 267 5.31 7.97 12.38
C PRO A 267 4.15 7.05 11.97
N HIS A 268 3.49 7.37 10.86
CA HIS A 268 2.37 6.59 10.34
C HIS A 268 2.81 5.17 9.97
N TYR A 269 3.86 5.03 9.16
CA TYR A 269 4.40 3.73 8.77
C TYR A 269 4.90 2.90 9.94
N SER A 270 5.55 3.52 10.91
CA SER A 270 6.02 2.82 12.11
C SER A 270 4.87 2.30 12.95
N LEU A 271 3.76 3.04 13.04
CA LEU A 271 2.54 2.60 13.72
C LEU A 271 1.85 1.45 12.98
N GLU A 272 1.79 1.47 11.65
CA GLU A 272 1.23 0.38 10.85
C GLU A 272 2.08 -0.90 10.94
N LEU A 273 3.41 -0.77 10.92
CA LEU A 273 4.34 -1.87 11.22
C LEU A 273 4.14 -2.40 12.65
N GLN A 274 3.98 -1.52 13.64
CA GLN A 274 3.71 -1.93 15.02
C GLN A 274 2.36 -2.65 15.15
N ALA A 275 1.33 -2.23 14.41
CA ALA A 275 0.05 -2.94 14.36
C ALA A 275 0.21 -4.35 13.78
N ALA A 276 0.91 -4.48 12.63
CA ALA A 276 1.23 -5.78 12.04
C ALA A 276 2.04 -6.68 12.99
N TYR A 277 3.00 -6.10 13.73
CA TYR A 277 3.73 -6.82 14.78
C TYR A 277 2.84 -7.36 15.89
N LYS A 278 1.93 -6.52 16.42
CA LYS A 278 0.95 -6.93 17.44
C LYS A 278 0.03 -8.04 16.91
N MET A 279 -0.39 -7.96 15.64
CA MET A 279 -1.16 -9.02 14.98
C MET A 279 -0.36 -10.33 14.89
N ALA A 280 0.90 -10.29 14.44
CA ALA A 280 1.76 -11.46 14.33
C ALA A 280 2.01 -12.14 15.69
N LEU A 281 2.20 -11.34 16.76
CA LEU A 281 2.29 -11.84 18.13
C LEU A 281 0.98 -12.50 18.59
N ALA A 282 -0.17 -11.92 18.24
CA ALA A 282 -1.48 -12.44 18.60
C ALA A 282 -1.77 -13.78 17.89
N GLU A 283 -1.47 -13.89 16.60
CA GLU A 283 -1.59 -15.15 15.84
C GLU A 283 -0.70 -16.26 16.40
N GLY A 284 0.50 -15.92 16.91
CA GLY A 284 1.36 -16.90 17.60
C GLY A 284 0.78 -17.40 18.93
N LYS A 285 -0.09 -16.62 19.58
CA LYS A 285 -0.72 -16.95 20.87
C LYS A 285 -2.09 -17.61 20.70
N VAL A 286 -2.81 -17.28 19.63
CA VAL A 286 -4.15 -17.80 19.34
C VAL A 286 -4.03 -18.84 18.24
N LYS A 287 -4.29 -20.12 18.55
CA LYS A 287 -4.42 -21.16 17.53
C LYS A 287 -5.73 -20.96 16.76
N PHE A 288 -5.75 -20.03 15.81
CA PHE A 288 -6.80 -20.04 14.80
C PHE A 288 -6.63 -21.33 13.98
N LYS A 289 -7.60 -22.25 14.05
CA LYS A 289 -7.69 -23.31 13.05
C LYS A 289 -7.91 -22.60 11.71
N LYS A 290 -6.90 -22.64 10.83
CA LYS A 290 -7.08 -22.32 9.41
C LYS A 290 -8.03 -23.34 8.79
#